data_AF-A0A2V7KUD5-F1
#
_entry.id   AF-A0A2V7KUD5-F1
#
_cell.length_a   1.000
_cell.length_b   1.000
_cell.length_c   1.000
_cell.angle_alpha   90.00
_cell.angle_beta   90.00
_cell.angle_gamma   90.00
#
_symmetry.space_group_name_H-M   'P 1'
#
loop_
_entity.id
_entity.type
_entity.pdbx_description
1 polymer ?
#
loop_
_entity_poly.entity_id
_entity_poly.type
_entity_poly.pdbx_seq_one_letter_code
_entity_poly.pdbx_strand_id
1 'polypeptide(L)'
;MADLVAPFRGERYAAVERLSSLIAPPYDVIDQAERARYAALAAENIVHVMLPEAPPGGPDGDRYRLAAERLAGWRAKGVLRRDPQPVLYVLAQDFTLPTGERLTRRGVFHARHGDQHRIDLPARAGPRPRARECGGQCFAGKAGCDGRAEWCGNPAVDRA
;
A
#
# COMPACT_ATOMS: atom_id res chain seq x y z
N MET A 1 1.91 -4.52 35.29
CA MET A 1 1.38 -3.40 34.49
C MET A 1 2.12 -3.42 33.18
N ALA A 2 1.42 -3.45 32.04
CA ALA A 2 2.06 -3.25 30.75
C ALA A 2 2.16 -1.74 30.48
N ASP A 3 3.29 -1.30 29.95
CA ASP A 3 3.52 0.10 29.64
C ASP A 3 2.59 0.56 28.51
N LEU A 4 1.98 1.74 28.67
CA LEU A 4 1.13 2.36 27.64
C LEU A 4 1.88 2.53 26.30
N VAL A 5 3.19 2.74 26.38
CA VAL A 5 4.12 2.93 25.27
C VAL A 5 5.20 1.87 25.37
N ALA A 6 5.36 1.09 24.31
CA ALA A 6 6.38 0.04 24.23
C ALA A 6 7.22 0.17 22.96
N PRO A 7 8.54 -0.07 23.02
CA PRO A 7 9.36 -0.18 21.83
C PRO A 7 9.00 -1.45 21.05
N PHE A 8 9.28 -1.47 19.75
CA PHE A 8 9.05 -2.65 18.90
C PHE A 8 10.18 -2.86 17.91
N ARG A 9 10.23 -4.07 17.33
CA ARG A 9 11.19 -4.41 16.28
C ARG A 9 10.56 -4.18 14.91
N GLY A 10 10.80 -3.00 14.35
CA GLY A 10 10.44 -2.64 12.98
C GLY A 10 11.36 -3.28 11.94
N GLU A 11 10.93 -3.17 10.69
CA GLU A 11 11.68 -3.56 9.51
C GLU A 11 12.05 -2.33 8.70
N ARG A 12 13.30 -2.24 8.25
CA ARG A 12 13.82 -1.12 7.47
C ARG A 12 14.70 -1.61 6.33
N TYR A 13 14.79 -0.79 5.28
CA TYR A 13 15.77 -1.02 4.23
C TYR A 13 17.19 -1.03 4.81
N ALA A 14 17.98 -2.03 4.42
CA ALA A 14 19.39 -2.11 4.82
C ALA A 14 20.24 -1.03 4.12
N ALA A 15 19.90 -0.70 2.88
CA ALA A 15 20.57 0.30 2.04
C ALA A 15 20.01 1.71 2.29
N VAL A 16 20.27 2.25 3.49
CA VAL A 16 19.72 3.56 3.94
C VAL A 16 20.20 4.71 3.05
N GLU A 17 21.41 4.61 2.51
CA GLU A 17 22.01 5.59 1.59
C GLU A 17 21.30 5.68 0.23
N ARG A 18 20.48 4.69 -0.12
CA ARG A 18 19.68 4.64 -1.36
C ARG A 18 18.19 4.79 -1.12
N LEU A 19 17.77 5.18 0.09
CA LEU A 19 16.37 5.12 0.50
C LEU A 19 15.43 5.89 -0.45
N SER A 20 15.89 7.00 -1.04
CA SER A 20 15.11 7.79 -2.00
C SER A 20 14.69 7.03 -3.26
N SER A 21 15.44 6.02 -3.70
CA SER A 21 15.05 5.15 -4.83
C SER A 21 14.25 3.93 -4.40
N LEU A 22 14.17 3.66 -3.09
CA LEU A 22 13.52 2.48 -2.51
C LEU A 22 12.13 2.78 -1.94
N ILE A 23 11.82 4.03 -1.66
CA ILE A 23 10.51 4.45 -1.15
C ILE A 23 9.63 5.07 -2.25
N ALA A 24 8.34 5.16 -1.98
CA ALA A 24 7.36 5.87 -2.78
C ALA A 24 6.35 6.56 -1.85
N PRO A 25 5.64 7.60 -2.31
CA PRO A 25 4.52 8.17 -1.58
C PRO A 25 3.40 7.13 -1.35
N PRO A 26 2.46 7.39 -0.42
CA PRO A 26 1.30 6.52 -0.18
C PRO A 26 0.54 6.15 -1.46
N TYR A 27 -0.05 4.95 -1.49
CA TYR A 27 -0.71 4.40 -2.68
C TYR A 27 -1.93 5.19 -3.15
N ASP A 28 -2.55 5.97 -2.26
CA ASP A 28 -3.73 6.78 -2.51
C ASP A 28 -3.43 8.16 -3.10
N VAL A 29 -2.15 8.55 -3.14
CA VAL A 29 -1.72 9.86 -3.66
C VAL A 29 -0.93 9.78 -4.97
N ILE A 30 -0.62 8.58 -5.46
CA ILE A 30 0.11 8.39 -6.72
C ILE A 30 -0.79 7.83 -7.80
N ASP A 31 -0.59 8.27 -9.04
CA ASP A 31 -1.25 7.69 -10.21
C ASP A 31 -0.46 6.51 -10.83
N GLN A 32 -1.00 5.95 -11.92
CA GLN A 32 -0.41 4.81 -12.61
C GLN A 32 0.94 5.14 -13.28
N ALA A 33 1.11 6.36 -13.79
CA ALA A 33 2.36 6.79 -14.43
C ALA A 33 3.45 7.01 -13.38
N GLU A 34 3.11 7.65 -12.26
CA GLU A 34 4.00 7.80 -11.12
C GLU A 34 4.41 6.46 -10.53
N ARG A 35 3.44 5.54 -10.37
CA ARG A 35 3.70 4.17 -9.93
C ARG A 35 4.71 3.47 -10.84
N ALA A 36 4.54 3.55 -12.16
CA ALA A 36 5.48 2.98 -13.13
C ALA A 36 6.88 3.61 -13.02
N ARG A 37 6.95 4.93 -12.80
CA ARG A 37 8.21 5.64 -12.55
C ARG A 37 8.93 5.12 -11.30
N TYR A 38 8.23 4.98 -10.17
CA TYR A 38 8.82 4.45 -8.94
C TYR A 38 9.27 2.99 -9.10
N ALA A 39 8.48 2.17 -9.80
CA ALA A 39 8.82 0.79 -10.12
C ALA A 39 10.11 0.68 -10.97
N ALA A 40 10.38 1.67 -11.82
CA ALA A 40 11.60 1.72 -12.62
C ALA A 40 12.84 2.20 -11.85
N LEU A 41 12.68 2.86 -10.69
CA LEU A 41 13.83 3.36 -9.91
C LEU A 41 14.65 2.22 -9.29
N ALA A 42 13.99 1.17 -8.80
CA ALA A 42 14.63 0.01 -8.22
C ALA A 42 13.65 -1.18 -8.17
N ALA A 43 14.16 -2.39 -8.42
CA ALA A 43 13.39 -3.62 -8.26
C ALA A 43 12.92 -3.83 -6.81
N GLU A 44 13.62 -3.24 -5.84
CA GLU A 44 13.28 -3.25 -4.41
C GLU A 44 12.44 -2.06 -3.96
N ASN A 45 11.96 -1.21 -4.89
CA ASN A 45 11.10 -0.09 -4.52
C ASN A 45 9.79 -0.59 -3.89
N ILE A 46 9.43 -0.03 -2.73
CA ILE A 46 8.28 -0.42 -1.92
C ILE A 46 6.95 -0.39 -2.69
N VAL A 47 6.86 0.37 -3.79
CA VAL A 47 5.68 0.45 -4.64
C VAL A 47 5.21 -0.93 -5.14
N HIS A 48 6.14 -1.88 -5.33
CA HIS A 48 5.81 -3.25 -5.73
C HIS A 48 5.05 -4.05 -4.67
N VAL A 49 5.04 -3.58 -3.41
CA VAL A 49 4.34 -4.19 -2.28
C VAL A 49 3.14 -3.33 -1.88
N MET A 50 3.31 -2.01 -1.84
CA MET A 50 2.29 -1.04 -1.44
C MET A 50 1.17 -0.89 -2.49
N LEU A 51 1.53 -0.87 -3.79
CA LEU A 51 0.59 -0.77 -4.90
C LEU A 51 0.93 -1.83 -5.96
N PRO A 52 0.68 -3.12 -5.65
CA PRO A 52 1.08 -4.23 -6.50
C PRO A 52 0.19 -4.36 -7.73
N GLU A 53 0.78 -4.81 -8.83
CA GLU A 53 0.07 -5.11 -10.08
C GLU A 53 -0.01 -6.62 -10.29
N ALA A 54 -1.08 -7.05 -10.95
CA ALA A 54 -1.19 -8.41 -11.44
C ALA A 54 -0.22 -8.64 -12.61
N PRO A 55 0.22 -9.88 -12.87
CA PRO A 55 0.94 -10.20 -14.08
C PRO A 55 0.12 -9.81 -15.32
N PRO A 56 0.78 -9.42 -16.43
CA PRO A 56 0.10 -9.27 -17.71
C PRO A 56 -0.69 -10.54 -18.05
N GLY A 57 -2.00 -10.42 -18.25
CA GLY A 57 -2.91 -11.54 -18.54
C GLY A 57 -3.23 -12.45 -17.35
N GLY A 58 -2.74 -12.16 -16.15
CA GLY A 58 -3.07 -12.88 -14.93
C GLY A 58 -4.33 -12.33 -14.23
N PRO A 59 -4.95 -13.11 -13.34
CA PRO A 59 -6.09 -12.65 -12.56
C PRO A 59 -5.69 -11.55 -11.56
N ASP A 60 -6.57 -10.59 -11.31
CA ASP A 60 -6.32 -9.49 -10.37
C ASP A 60 -5.93 -9.95 -8.95
N GLY A 61 -6.41 -11.11 -8.52
CA GLY A 61 -6.10 -11.70 -7.22
C GLY A 61 -4.61 -12.02 -7.02
N ASP A 62 -3.85 -12.23 -8.10
CA ASP A 62 -2.44 -12.62 -8.02
C ASP A 62 -1.53 -11.48 -7.54
N ARG A 63 -1.96 -10.22 -7.65
CA ARG A 63 -1.12 -9.07 -7.27
C ARG A 63 -0.67 -9.11 -5.81
N TYR A 64 -1.55 -9.51 -4.90
CA TYR A 64 -1.25 -9.57 -3.46
C TYR A 64 -0.40 -10.79 -3.10
N ARG A 65 -0.61 -11.91 -3.79
CA ARG A 65 0.26 -13.09 -3.66
C ARG A 65 1.69 -12.73 -4.06
N LEU A 66 1.87 -12.06 -5.20
CA LEU A 66 3.18 -11.60 -5.66
C LEU A 66 3.80 -10.56 -4.73
N ALA A 67 3.01 -9.65 -4.16
CA ALA A 67 3.49 -8.70 -3.16
C ALA A 67 4.04 -9.42 -1.92
N ALA A 68 3.33 -10.44 -1.43
CA ALA A 68 3.75 -11.24 -0.29
C ALA A 68 5.05 -12.03 -0.60
N GLU A 69 5.14 -12.66 -1.77
CA GLU A 69 6.34 -13.36 -2.24
C GLU A 69 7.54 -12.41 -2.34
N ARG A 70 7.36 -11.21 -2.90
CA ARG A 70 8.39 -10.17 -2.97
C ARG A 70 8.87 -9.74 -1.59
N LEU A 71 7.94 -9.44 -0.69
CA LEU A 71 8.26 -9.02 0.68
C LEU A 71 9.03 -10.11 1.44
N ALA A 72 8.61 -11.38 1.31
CA ALA A 72 9.32 -12.51 1.88
C ALA A 72 10.74 -12.65 1.29
N GLY A 73 10.87 -12.51 -0.03
CA GLY A 73 12.16 -12.53 -0.72
C GLY A 73 13.09 -11.41 -0.27
N TRP A 74 12.58 -10.19 -0.09
CA TRP A 74 13.36 -9.06 0.40
C TRP A 74 13.87 -9.27 1.83
N ARG A 75 13.06 -9.86 2.71
CA ARG A 75 13.48 -10.25 4.07
C ARG A 75 14.58 -11.31 4.02
N ALA A 76 14.40 -12.37 3.24
CA ALA A 76 15.37 -13.45 3.12
C ALA A 76 16.72 -12.99 2.54
N LYS A 77 16.69 -12.06 1.58
CA LYS A 77 17.88 -11.46 0.96
C LYS A 77 18.52 -10.34 1.78
N GLY A 78 17.89 -9.96 2.91
CA GLY A 78 18.38 -8.87 3.75
C GLY A 78 18.25 -7.47 3.13
N VAL A 79 17.40 -7.30 2.12
CA VAL A 79 16.98 -6.00 1.56
C VAL A 79 16.23 -5.22 2.63
N LEU A 80 15.27 -5.88 3.29
CA LEU A 80 14.64 -5.42 4.51
C LEU A 80 15.23 -6.19 5.68
N ARG A 81 15.65 -5.47 6.72
CA ARG A 81 16.18 -6.05 7.95
C ARG A 81 15.30 -5.64 9.12
N ARG A 82 15.01 -6.63 9.96
CA ARG A 82 14.36 -6.40 11.24
C ARG A 82 15.40 -5.96 12.25
N ASP A 83 15.07 -4.98 13.07
CA ASP A 83 15.99 -4.53 14.11
C ASP A 83 16.26 -5.61 15.16
N PRO A 84 17.52 -5.75 15.63
CA PRO A 84 17.91 -6.81 16.55
C PRO A 84 17.29 -6.65 17.94
N GLN A 85 16.98 -5.41 18.33
CA GLN A 85 16.36 -5.05 19.60
C GLN A 85 15.15 -4.15 19.35
N PRO A 86 14.12 -4.19 20.23
CA PRO A 86 13.01 -3.27 20.13
C PRO A 86 13.48 -1.83 20.39
N VAL A 87 13.04 -0.89 19.57
CA VAL A 87 13.38 0.54 19.69
C VAL A 87 12.15 1.43 19.51
N LEU A 88 12.29 2.70 19.87
CA LEU A 88 11.36 3.76 19.50
C LEU A 88 11.85 4.42 18.21
N TYR A 89 10.97 4.63 17.23
CA TYR A 89 11.35 5.22 15.95
C TYR A 89 10.96 6.69 15.91
N VAL A 90 11.95 7.57 15.74
CA VAL A 90 11.71 9.01 15.59
C VAL A 90 11.49 9.33 14.11
N LEU A 91 10.37 9.98 13.81
CA LEU A 91 10.12 10.61 12.52
C LEU A 91 10.45 12.10 12.64
N ALA A 92 11.26 12.61 11.72
CA ALA A 92 11.44 14.03 11.50
C ALA A 92 11.07 14.34 10.05
N GLN A 93 10.17 15.30 9.86
CA GLN A 93 9.71 15.72 8.55
C GLN A 93 9.84 17.23 8.42
N ASP A 94 10.66 17.66 7.47
CA ASP A 94 10.77 19.06 7.09
C ASP A 94 9.68 19.40 6.08
N PHE A 95 9.06 20.57 6.23
CA PHE A 95 8.05 21.08 5.32
C PHE A 95 8.10 22.61 5.28
N THR A 96 7.55 23.18 4.21
CA THR A 96 7.47 24.63 4.02
C THR A 96 6.00 25.05 4.08
N LEU A 97 5.71 26.05 4.89
CA LEU A 97 4.38 26.66 4.97
C LEU A 97 4.07 27.49 3.72
N PRO A 98 2.79 27.77 3.43
CA PRO A 98 2.42 28.69 2.34
C PRO A 98 3.06 30.10 2.49
N THR A 99 3.42 30.50 3.70
CA THR A 99 4.14 31.74 4.00
C THR A 99 5.62 31.72 3.59
N GLY A 100 6.16 30.57 3.18
CA GLY A 100 7.57 30.36 2.87
C GLY A 100 8.45 29.96 4.06
N GLU A 101 7.90 29.97 5.27
CA GLU A 101 8.60 29.52 6.49
C GLU A 101 8.85 28.00 6.45
N ARG A 102 10.07 27.58 6.83
CA ARG A 102 10.45 26.15 6.93
C ARG A 102 10.34 25.67 8.36
N LEU A 103 9.60 24.58 8.58
CA LEU A 103 9.40 23.95 9.88
C LEU A 103 9.74 22.45 9.85
N THR A 104 10.02 21.88 11.02
CA THR A 104 10.23 20.45 11.21
C THR A 104 9.18 19.87 12.16
N ARG A 105 8.39 18.89 11.69
CA ARG A 105 7.49 18.10 12.53
C ARG A 105 8.23 16.86 13.02
N ARG A 106 8.23 16.64 14.34
CA ARG A 106 8.78 15.44 14.97
C ARG A 106 7.67 14.57 15.57
N GLY A 107 7.81 13.26 15.43
CA GLY A 107 6.89 12.26 16.01
C GLY A 107 7.63 10.99 16.40
N VAL A 108 6.98 10.12 17.17
CA VAL A 108 7.55 8.84 17.62
C VAL A 108 6.58 7.70 17.34
N PHE A 109 7.03 6.72 16.56
CA PHE A 109 6.31 5.45 16.41
C PHE A 109 6.69 4.50 17.55
N HIS A 110 5.65 3.96 18.18
CA HIS A 110 5.74 3.03 19.29
C HIS A 110 4.58 2.05 19.22
N ALA A 111 4.74 0.87 19.82
CA ALA A 111 3.60 0.00 20.07
C ALA A 111 2.82 0.58 21.26
N ARG A 112 1.50 0.69 21.10
CA ARG A 112 0.61 1.02 22.22
C ARG A 112 0.07 -0.27 22.80
N HIS A 113 0.20 -0.46 24.11
CA HIS A 113 -0.56 -1.50 24.79
C HIS A 113 -2.02 -1.06 24.87
N GLY A 114 -2.94 -1.83 24.28
CA GLY A 114 -4.36 -1.52 24.29
C GLY A 114 -5.21 -2.78 24.14
N ASP A 115 -6.35 -2.81 24.84
CA ASP A 115 -7.37 -3.82 24.64
C ASP A 115 -7.83 -3.81 23.18
N GLN A 116 -7.98 -5.00 22.60
CA GLN A 116 -8.48 -5.15 21.24
C GLN A 116 -9.91 -4.62 21.15
N HIS A 117 -10.09 -3.38 20.70
CA HIS A 117 -11.39 -2.97 20.17
C HIS A 117 -11.57 -3.71 18.85
N ARG A 118 -12.43 -4.73 18.86
CA ARG A 118 -12.85 -5.42 17.64
C ARG A 118 -13.60 -4.41 16.79
N ILE A 119 -12.95 -3.89 15.76
CA ILE A 119 -13.62 -3.12 14.72
C ILE A 119 -14.37 -4.15 13.87
N ASP A 120 -15.62 -4.40 14.24
CA ASP A 120 -16.56 -5.09 13.36
C ASP A 120 -16.86 -4.15 12.20
N LEU A 121 -16.08 -4.28 11.13
CA LEU A 121 -16.43 -3.66 9.86
C LEU A 121 -17.85 -4.12 9.52
N PRO A 122 -18.79 -3.21 9.23
CA PRO A 122 -20.11 -3.62 8.82
C PRO A 122 -19.95 -4.56 7.63
N ALA A 123 -20.52 -5.75 7.71
CA ALA A 123 -20.68 -6.61 6.55
C ALA A 123 -21.25 -5.72 5.45
N ARG A 124 -20.65 -5.73 4.25
CA ARG A 124 -21.15 -4.95 3.11
C ARG A 124 -22.66 -5.22 3.00
N ALA A 125 -23.47 -4.25 3.39
CA ALA A 125 -24.91 -4.36 3.33
C ALA A 125 -25.31 -4.17 1.87
N GLY A 126 -25.53 -5.29 1.19
CA GLY A 126 -26.11 -5.31 -0.14
C GLY A 126 -25.51 -6.40 -1.01
N PRO A 127 -26.32 -7.05 -1.86
CA PRO A 127 -25.78 -7.85 -2.95
C PRO A 127 -24.83 -6.97 -3.78
N ARG A 128 -23.73 -7.56 -4.26
CA ARG A 128 -22.90 -6.86 -5.25
C ARG A 128 -23.84 -6.36 -6.36
N PRO A 129 -23.78 -5.07 -6.76
CA PRO A 129 -24.59 -4.62 -7.88
C PRO A 129 -24.25 -5.54 -9.05
N ARG A 130 -25.26 -6.29 -9.54
CA ARG A 130 -25.08 -7.08 -10.76
C ARG A 130 -24.69 -6.07 -11.83
N ALA A 131 -23.59 -6.35 -12.52
CA ALA A 131 -23.26 -5.62 -13.72
C ALA A 131 -24.51 -5.62 -14.60
N ARG A 132 -25.07 -4.43 -14.88
CA ARG A 132 -26.04 -4.33 -15.97
C ARG A 132 -25.27 -4.70 -17.22
N GLU A 133 -25.74 -5.69 -17.95
CA GLU A 133 -25.23 -5.98 -19.29
C GLU A 133 -25.52 -4.74 -20.17
N CYS A 134 -24.58 -3.77 -20.21
CA CYS A 134 -24.50 -2.87 -21.36
C CYS A 134 -24.14 -3.80 -22.53
N GLY A 135 -25.07 -4.00 -23.46
CA GLY A 135 -24.93 -4.86 -24.65
C GLY A 135 -23.92 -4.32 -25.67
N GLY A 136 -22.66 -4.13 -25.24
CA GLY A 136 -21.56 -3.59 -26.02
C GLY A 136 -20.24 -3.75 -25.27
N GLN A 137 -19.21 -4.19 -26.00
CA GLN A 137 -17.91 -4.64 -25.50
C GLN A 137 -17.24 -3.67 -24.51
N CYS A 138 -16.97 -4.12 -23.28
CA CYS A 138 -16.22 -3.39 -22.25
C CYS A 138 -14.71 -3.43 -22.67
N PHE A 139 -14.20 -2.35 -23.29
CA PHE A 139 -12.76 -2.19 -23.57
C PHE A 139 -12.06 -1.51 -22.38
N ALA A 140 -10.81 -1.91 -22.12
CA ALA A 140 -9.98 -1.35 -21.05
C ALA A 140 -9.68 0.14 -21.30
N GLY A 141 -10.50 1.01 -20.73
CA GLY A 141 -10.35 2.47 -20.78
C GLY A 141 -11.63 3.16 -20.34
N LYS A 142 -11.53 4.32 -19.67
CA LYS A 142 -12.69 5.13 -19.26
C LYS A 142 -13.51 5.55 -20.48
N ALA A 143 -14.62 4.86 -20.73
CA ALA A 143 -15.76 5.39 -21.46
C ALA A 143 -17.04 4.93 -20.76
N GLY A 144 -17.83 5.89 -20.29
CA GLY A 144 -19.02 5.64 -19.48
C GLY A 144 -20.24 5.25 -20.31
N CYS A 145 -21.08 4.35 -19.77
CA CYS A 145 -22.51 4.39 -20.02
C CYS A 145 -23.05 5.56 -19.13
N ASP A 146 -23.58 6.62 -19.72
CA ASP A 146 -24.26 7.77 -19.05
C ASP A 146 -23.46 8.60 -18.02
N GLY A 147 -22.17 8.84 -18.27
CA GLY A 147 -21.42 9.84 -17.50
C GLY A 147 -21.14 9.48 -16.02
N ARG A 148 -21.41 8.23 -15.61
CA ARG A 148 -20.97 7.68 -14.32
C ARG A 148 -19.87 6.65 -14.54
N ALA A 149 -18.78 6.77 -13.79
CA ALA A 149 -17.69 5.81 -13.79
C ALA A 149 -18.10 4.59 -12.94
N GLU A 150 -18.60 3.53 -13.57
CA GLU A 150 -18.94 2.27 -12.91
C GLU A 150 -17.92 1.18 -13.27
N TRP A 151 -17.55 0.38 -12.28
CA TRP A 151 -16.62 -0.75 -12.43
C TRP A 151 -17.35 -1.97 -13.03
N CYS A 152 -16.94 -2.44 -14.22
CA CYS A 152 -17.34 -3.74 -14.79
C CYS A 152 -16.91 -4.87 -13.82
N GLY A 153 -17.86 -5.57 -13.18
CA GLY A 153 -17.58 -6.65 -12.22
C GLY A 153 -17.07 -7.94 -12.89
N ASN A 154 -16.14 -8.64 -12.24
CA ASN A 154 -15.57 -9.91 -12.71
C ASN A 154 -16.50 -11.09 -12.38
N PRO A 155 -17.01 -11.86 -13.38
CA PRO A 155 -17.96 -12.95 -13.16
C PRO A 155 -17.38 -14.19 -12.45
N ALA A 156 -16.07 -14.26 -12.19
CA ALA A 156 -15.44 -15.41 -11.54
C ALA A 156 -15.62 -15.48 -10.01
N VAL A 157 -16.25 -14.48 -9.37
CA VAL A 157 -16.27 -14.35 -7.90
C VAL A 157 -17.67 -14.56 -7.28
N ASP A 158 -18.65 -15.09 -8.03
CA ASP A 158 -20.04 -15.29 -7.58
C ASP A 158 -20.48 -16.77 -7.46
N ARG A 159 -19.53 -17.72 -7.34
CA ARG A 159 -19.84 -19.14 -7.05
C ARG A 159 -18.93 -19.78 -6.00
N ALA A 160 -18.76 -19.13 -4.86
CA ALA A 160 -18.24 -19.75 -3.65
C ALA A 160 -19.08 -19.33 -2.44
#